data_AF-A0A0L8BDU3-F1
#
_entry.id   AF-A0A0L8BDU3-F1
#
_cell.length_a   1.000
_cell.length_b   1.000
_cell.length_c   1.000
_cell.angle_alpha   90.00
_cell.angle_beta   90.00
_cell.angle_gamma   90.00
#
_symmetry.space_group_name_H-M   'P 1'
#
loop_
_entity.id
_entity.type
_entity.pdbx_description
1 polymer ?
#
loop_
_entity_poly.entity_id
_entity_poly.type
_entity_poly.pdbx_seq_one_letter_code
_entity_poly.pdbx_strand_id
1 'polypeptide(L)'
;MKGYSATSSKDYAFITNGFSWPLTLCFIGDGGVASGTDVRLLKFGNSTLAGHGGNEWGNEVFVVYQIDRQHKKVLFTLSRIGTKTISPNVVVAFVGDAVRALQ
;
A
#
# COMPACT_ATOMS: atom_id res chain seq x y z
N MET A 1 8.27 6.19 -6.05
CA MET A 1 8.74 5.02 -5.26
C MET A 1 9.23 3.93 -6.22
N LYS A 2 10.16 3.07 -5.82
CA LYS A 2 10.71 1.96 -6.63
C LYS A 2 10.52 0.64 -5.91
N GLY A 3 10.39 -0.46 -6.66
CA GLY A 3 10.17 -1.77 -6.06
C GLY A 3 9.72 -2.81 -7.07
N TYR A 4 8.98 -3.78 -6.58
CA TYR A 4 8.52 -4.92 -7.35
C TYR A 4 7.01 -5.03 -7.33
N SER A 5 6.46 -5.50 -8.45
CA SER A 5 5.06 -5.90 -8.56
C SER A 5 4.97 -7.26 -9.24
N ALA A 6 3.96 -8.03 -8.89
CA ALA A 6 3.59 -9.29 -9.54
C ALA A 6 2.08 -9.27 -9.78
N THR A 7 1.64 -9.70 -10.97
CA THR A 7 0.21 -9.78 -11.31
C THR A 7 -0.21 -11.18 -11.69
N SER A 8 -1.43 -11.59 -11.36
CA SER A 8 -1.92 -12.94 -11.73
C SER A 8 -2.02 -13.15 -13.24
N SER A 9 -2.20 -12.08 -14.02
CA SER A 9 -2.20 -12.13 -15.49
C SER A 9 -0.82 -12.44 -16.10
N LYS A 10 0.24 -12.45 -15.29
CA LYS A 10 1.61 -12.75 -15.69
C LYS A 10 2.21 -13.86 -14.82
N ASP A 11 1.37 -14.78 -14.33
CA ASP A 11 1.78 -15.89 -13.45
C ASP A 11 2.57 -15.45 -12.20
N TYR A 12 2.28 -14.23 -11.72
CA TYR A 12 3.02 -13.60 -10.63
C TYR A 12 4.53 -13.47 -10.86
N ALA A 13 4.98 -13.40 -12.11
CA ALA A 13 6.36 -13.05 -12.41
C ALA A 13 6.67 -11.65 -11.85
N PHE A 14 7.66 -11.59 -10.95
CA PHE A 14 8.10 -10.33 -10.36
C PHE A 14 8.75 -9.45 -11.42
N ILE A 15 8.26 -8.21 -11.53
CA ILE A 15 8.85 -7.18 -12.37
C ILE A 15 9.25 -5.99 -11.52
N THR A 16 10.42 -5.43 -11.82
CA THR A 16 10.84 -4.14 -11.27
C THR A 16 9.96 -3.05 -11.88
N ASN A 17 9.32 -2.24 -11.05
CA ASN A 17 8.51 -1.11 -11.50
C ASN A 17 8.59 0.07 -10.51
N GLY A 18 8.00 1.19 -10.88
CA GLY A 18 7.86 2.37 -10.04
C GLY A 18 6.41 2.75 -9.82
N PHE A 19 6.14 3.32 -8.66
CA PHE A 19 4.92 4.06 -8.39
C PHE A 19 5.24 5.56 -8.57
N SER A 20 4.64 6.17 -9.60
CA SER A 20 4.92 7.55 -10.02
C SER A 20 4.05 8.59 -9.30
N TRP A 21 2.91 8.20 -8.75
CA TRP A 21 2.03 9.11 -8.02
C TRP A 21 2.56 9.40 -6.61
N PRO A 22 2.47 10.65 -6.13
CA PRO A 22 2.81 10.95 -4.74
C PRO A 22 1.82 10.23 -3.81
N LEU A 23 2.37 9.49 -2.84
CA LEU A 23 1.59 8.83 -1.79
C LEU A 23 1.57 9.75 -0.56
N THR A 24 0.40 10.24 -0.19
CA THR A 24 0.18 11.01 1.04
C THR A 24 -0.34 10.08 2.12
N LEU A 25 0.30 10.09 3.29
CA LEU A 25 -0.11 9.33 4.47
C LEU A 25 -0.40 10.28 5.63
N CYS A 26 -1.62 10.21 6.17
CA CYS A 26 -2.01 10.97 7.34
C CYS A 26 -2.37 10.02 8.47
N PHE A 27 -1.69 10.15 9.60
CA PHE A 27 -1.91 9.36 10.81
C PHE A 27 -2.83 10.15 11.74
N ILE A 28 -4.04 9.65 12.02
CA ILE A 28 -5.10 10.39 12.73
C ILE A 28 -5.76 9.48 13.76
N GLY A 29 -5.73 9.86 15.05
CA GLY A 29 -6.28 9.05 16.13
C GLY A 29 -5.70 7.63 16.13
N ASP A 30 -6.57 6.62 16.14
CA ASP A 30 -6.23 5.19 16.07
C ASP A 30 -6.17 4.63 14.64
N GLY A 31 -6.23 5.51 13.63
CA GLY A 31 -6.22 5.13 12.22
C GLY A 31 -5.42 6.10 11.35
N GLY A 32 -5.80 6.16 10.09
CA GLY A 32 -5.23 7.09 9.15
C GLY A 32 -5.86 6.99 7.77
N VAL A 33 -5.40 7.85 6.87
CA VAL A 33 -5.78 7.84 5.47
C VAL A 33 -4.54 7.79 4.59
N ALA A 34 -4.65 7.12 3.46
CA ALA A 34 -3.66 7.11 2.41
C ALA A 34 -4.31 7.59 1.11
N SER A 35 -3.59 8.40 0.32
CA SER A 35 -4.10 8.88 -0.96
C SER A 35 -4.33 7.72 -1.94
N GLY A 36 -5.42 7.76 -2.70
CA GLY A 36 -5.69 6.80 -3.77
C GLY A 36 -6.15 5.42 -3.29
N THR A 37 -6.68 5.33 -2.07
CA THR A 37 -7.30 4.10 -1.55
C THR A 37 -8.49 4.41 -0.67
N ASP A 38 -9.52 3.57 -0.75
CA ASP A 38 -10.71 3.59 0.11
C ASP A 38 -10.60 2.56 1.25
N VAL A 39 -9.41 2.00 1.46
CA VAL A 39 -9.14 1.06 2.55
C VAL A 39 -9.28 1.76 3.89
N ARG A 40 -10.06 1.18 4.81
CA ARG A 40 -10.06 1.58 6.21
C ARG A 40 -8.75 1.14 6.86
N LEU A 41 -7.94 2.10 7.30
CA LEU A 41 -6.63 1.84 7.90
C LEU A 41 -6.68 1.94 9.42
N LEU A 42 -6.08 0.95 10.07
CA LEU A 42 -5.76 0.93 11.49
C LEU A 42 -4.33 1.41 11.70
N LYS A 43 -4.10 2.16 12.77
CA LYS A 43 -2.78 2.66 13.14
C LYS A 43 -2.09 1.72 14.11
N PHE A 44 -0.85 1.37 13.80
CA PHE A 44 0.04 0.61 14.68
C PHE A 44 1.24 1.49 15.04
N GLY A 45 1.30 1.91 16.31
CA GLY A 45 2.30 2.87 16.79
C GLY A 45 2.22 4.20 16.04
N ASN A 46 3.37 4.86 15.85
CA ASN A 46 3.43 6.20 15.23
C ASN A 46 3.85 6.19 13.75
N SER A 47 3.99 5.01 13.16
CA SER A 47 4.65 4.85 11.87
C SER A 47 4.00 3.84 10.93
N THR A 48 3.04 3.05 11.40
CA THR A 48 2.41 2.02 10.55
C THR A 48 0.91 2.26 10.42
N LEU A 49 0.42 2.21 9.18
CA LEU A 49 -0.99 2.09 8.84
C LEU A 49 -1.18 0.76 8.11
N ALA A 50 -2.16 -0.03 8.51
CA ALA A 50 -2.49 -1.27 7.80
C ALA A 50 -3.99 -1.48 7.76
N GLY A 51 -4.48 -2.11 6.71
CA GLY A 51 -5.90 -2.36 6.56
C GLY A 51 -6.20 -3.30 5.41
N HIS A 52 -7.42 -3.79 5.41
CA HIS A 52 -7.97 -4.54 4.30
C HIS A 52 -9.07 -3.73 3.63
N GLY A 53 -9.21 -3.91 2.33
CA GLY A 53 -10.32 -3.34 1.58
C GLY A 53 -10.54 -4.11 0.30
N GLY A 54 -11.71 -3.90 -0.30
CA GLY A 54 -12.03 -4.48 -1.57
C GLY A 54 -13.40 -4.07 -2.06
N ASN A 55 -13.68 -4.42 -3.30
CA ASN A 55 -14.96 -4.19 -3.93
C ASN A 55 -15.70 -5.52 -4.17
N GLU A 56 -17.00 -5.43 -4.44
CA GLU A 56 -17.83 -6.59 -4.78
C GLU A 56 -17.39 -7.29 -6.09
N TRP A 57 -16.51 -6.65 -6.86
CA TRP A 57 -15.90 -7.20 -8.07
C TRP A 57 -14.62 -8.00 -7.79
N GLY A 58 -14.40 -8.37 -6.52
CA GLY A 58 -13.46 -9.40 -6.13
C GLY A 58 -12.07 -8.91 -5.75
N ASN A 59 -11.78 -7.61 -5.85
CA ASN A 59 -10.45 -7.13 -5.56
C ASN A 59 -10.26 -6.97 -4.05
N GLU A 60 -9.98 -8.05 -3.34
CA GLU A 60 -9.73 -8.06 -1.90
C GLU A 60 -8.22 -7.96 -1.63
N VAL A 61 -7.80 -6.89 -0.96
CA VAL A 61 -6.39 -6.60 -0.69
C VAL A 61 -6.15 -6.28 0.78
N PHE A 62 -4.94 -6.58 1.23
CA PHE A 62 -4.37 -6.07 2.47
C PHE A 62 -3.22 -5.14 2.12
N VAL A 63 -3.23 -3.93 2.67
CA VAL A 63 -2.20 -2.91 2.44
C VAL A 63 -1.53 -2.56 3.75
N VAL A 64 -0.23 -2.31 3.67
CA VAL A 64 0.58 -1.80 4.77
C VAL A 64 1.41 -0.63 4.28
N TYR A 65 1.36 0.45 5.04
CA TYR A 65 2.18 1.64 4.86
C TYR A 65 3.03 1.83 6.13
N GLN A 66 4.34 1.88 5.98
CA GLN A 66 5.28 2.03 7.10
C GLN A 66 6.22 3.20 6.82
N ILE A 67 6.30 4.15 7.75
CA ILE A 67 7.24 5.26 7.70
C ILE A 67 8.42 4.96 8.61
N ASP A 68 9.58 4.79 7.99
CA ASP A 68 10.86 4.89 8.68
C ASP A 68 11.24 6.37 8.77
N ARG A 69 10.94 6.96 9.93
CA ARG A 69 11.16 8.39 10.19
C ARG A 69 12.64 8.73 10.33
N GLN A 70 13.46 7.79 10.79
CA GLN A 70 14.89 7.98 10.98
C GLN A 70 15.60 8.08 9.62
N HIS A 71 15.26 7.18 8.70
CA HIS A 71 15.87 7.12 7.37
C HIS A 71 15.11 7.92 6.30
N LYS A 72 14.01 8.58 6.69
CA LYS A 72 13.12 9.32 5.78
C LYS A 72 12.66 8.44 4.62
N LYS A 73 12.20 7.22 4.93
CA LYS A 73 11.69 6.27 3.95
C LYS A 73 10.24 5.90 4.23
N VAL A 74 9.54 5.52 3.17
CA VAL A 74 8.25 4.87 3.23
C VAL A 74 8.36 3.49 2.57
N LEU A 75 7.84 2.47 3.25
CA LEU A 75 7.60 1.15 2.70
C LEU A 75 6.10 0.99 2.49
N PHE A 76 5.72 0.56 1.30
CA PHE A 76 4.36 0.25 0.92
C PHE A 76 4.30 -1.18 0.43
N THR A 77 3.45 -2.00 1.04
CA THR A 77 3.13 -3.34 0.55
C THR A 77 1.64 -3.46 0.31
N LEU A 78 1.30 -4.24 -0.70
CA LEU A 78 -0.07 -4.62 -1.03
C LEU A 78 -0.04 -6.09 -1.37
N SER A 79 -0.87 -6.87 -0.71
CA SER A 79 -1.08 -8.27 -1.02
C SER A 79 -2.54 -8.49 -1.35
N ARG A 80 -2.79 -9.41 -2.28
CA ARG A 80 -4.10 -10.05 -2.40
C ARG A 80 -4.42 -10.79 -1.10
N ILE A 81 -5.68 -10.76 -0.70
CA ILE A 81 -6.27 -11.65 0.30
C ILE A 81 -7.61 -12.20 -0.23
N GLY A 82 -8.21 -13.14 0.50
CA GLY A 82 -9.55 -13.64 0.19
C GLY A 82 -9.63 -14.55 -1.04
N THR A 83 -10.85 -14.94 -1.41
CA THR A 83 -11.12 -15.95 -2.45
C THR A 83 -11.92 -15.41 -3.63
N LYS A 84 -12.47 -14.19 -3.55
CA LYS A 84 -13.46 -13.67 -4.51
C LYS A 84 -12.89 -12.99 -5.77
N THR A 85 -11.59 -13.10 -6.06
CA THR A 85 -10.95 -12.21 -7.04
C THR A 85 -11.20 -12.53 -8.51
N ILE A 86 -11.86 -11.60 -9.22
CA ILE A 86 -12.27 -11.70 -10.63
C ILE A 86 -11.37 -10.85 -11.56
N SER A 87 -10.63 -9.87 -11.04
CA SER A 87 -9.75 -8.94 -11.77
C SER A 87 -8.27 -9.26 -11.52
N PRO A 88 -7.29 -8.91 -12.40
CA PRO A 88 -5.90 -9.30 -12.19
C PRO A 88 -5.41 -8.90 -10.80
N ASN A 89 -5.07 -9.93 -10.02
CA ASN A 89 -4.52 -9.78 -8.68
C ASN A 89 -3.19 -9.08 -8.79
N VAL A 90 -2.91 -8.17 -7.87
CA VAL A 90 -1.62 -7.49 -7.80
C VAL A 90 -1.03 -7.66 -6.40
N VAL A 91 0.26 -7.99 -6.36
CA VAL A 91 1.08 -7.97 -5.15
C VAL A 91 2.22 -6.99 -5.39
N VAL A 92 2.46 -6.09 -4.44
CA VAL A 92 3.52 -5.08 -4.57
C VAL A 92 4.32 -4.91 -3.29
N ALA A 93 5.57 -4.51 -3.47
CA ALA A 93 6.43 -4.01 -2.41
C ALA A 93 7.27 -2.85 -2.98
N PHE A 94 7.05 -1.64 -2.46
CA PHE A 94 7.70 -0.42 -2.91
C PHE A 94 8.36 0.31 -1.76
N VAL A 95 9.54 0.89 -2.02
CA VAL A 95 10.22 1.82 -1.14
C VAL A 95 10.35 3.19 -1.80
N GLY A 96 10.20 4.25 -1.02
CA GLY A 96 10.37 5.62 -1.47
C GLY A 96 10.93 6.52 -0.40
N ASP A 97 11.28 7.74 -0.80
CA ASP A 97 11.61 8.81 0.13
C ASP A 97 10.33 9.34 0.79
N ALA A 98 10.41 9.60 2.08
CA ALA A 98 9.34 10.19 2.87
C ALA A 98 9.74 11.61 3.30
N VAL A 99 8.89 12.57 2.96
CA VAL A 99 9.00 13.96 3.39
C VAL A 99 7.74 14.34 4.13
N ARG A 100 7.90 15.12 5.21
CA ARG A 100 6.76 15.67 5.93
C ARG A 100 6.03 16.62 4.97
N ALA A 101 4.73 16.44 4.82
CA ALA A 101 3.91 17.42 4.10
C ALA A 101 3.98 18.76 4.84
N LEU A 102 4.32 19.82 4.12
CA LEU A 102 4.20 21.19 4.64
C LEU A 102 2.71 21.52 4.70
N GLN A 103 2.24 21.94 5.87
CA GLN A 103 0.91 22.53 6.06
C GLN A 103 1.01 24.04 5.90
#